data_AF-A0A1Y2LWB4-F1
#
_entry.id   AF-A0A1Y2LWB4-F1
#
_cell.length_a   1.000
_cell.length_b   1.000
_cell.length_c   1.000
_cell.angle_alpha   90.00
_cell.angle_beta   90.00
_cell.angle_gamma   90.00
#
_symmetry.space_group_name_H-M   'P 1'
#
loop_
_entity.id
_entity.type
_entity.pdbx_description
1 polymer ?
#
loop_
_entity_poly.entity_id
_entity_poly.type
_entity_poly.pdbx_seq_one_letter_code
_entity_poly.pdbx_strand_id
1 'polypeptide(L)' 'MANELGSAKSYGFIIFRGDYSDDAQWERYMTYLKNQTQSGLKSEDLGHLYDRIDWKVLDEDPEVVRE' A
#
# COMPACT_ATOMS: atom_id res chain seq x y z
N MET A 1 8.84 28.48 -18.62
CA MET A 1 7.99 27.87 -17.58
C MET A 1 7.87 26.40 -17.91
N ALA A 2 8.65 25.55 -17.25
CA ALA A 2 8.46 24.10 -17.26
C ALA A 2 8.40 23.70 -15.80
N ASN A 3 7.22 23.28 -15.36
CA ASN A 3 7.00 22.78 -14.01
C ASN A 3 7.55 21.36 -13.98
N GLU A 4 8.85 21.21 -13.75
CA GLU A 4 9.44 19.94 -13.39
C GLU A 4 8.93 19.60 -11.99
N LEU A 5 7.73 19.03 -11.94
CA LEU A 5 7.22 18.32 -10.79
C LEU A 5 8.25 17.23 -10.49
N GLY A 6 9.15 17.53 -9.55
CA GLY A 6 10.08 16.56 -9.03
C GLY A 6 9.31 15.29 -8.75
N SER A 7 9.86 14.16 -9.17
CA SER A 7 9.39 12.84 -8.73
C SER A 7 9.32 12.88 -7.22
N ALA A 8 8.14 13.20 -6.69
CA ALA A 8 7.85 13.07 -5.28
C ALA A 8 7.87 11.57 -5.07
N LYS A 9 9.04 11.06 -4.69
CA LYS A 9 9.24 9.65 -4.36
C LYS A 9 8.29 9.35 -3.21
N SER A 10 7.06 8.92 -3.55
CA SER A 10 6.14 8.36 -2.57
C SER A 10 6.73 7.03 -2.14
N TYR A 11 6.82 6.82 -0.84
CA TYR A 11 7.14 5.51 -0.28
C TYR A 11 5.84 4.87 0.18
N GLY A 12 5.75 3.57 0.00
CA GLY A 12 4.54 2.84 0.34
C GLY A 12 4.53 1.44 -0.23
N PHE A 13 3.34 0.88 -0.35
CA PHE A 13 3.12 -0.49 -0.77
C PHE A 13 2.27 -0.53 -2.03
N ILE A 14 2.63 -1.42 -2.94
CA ILE A 14 1.75 -1.90 -4.00
C ILE A 14 1.26 -3.27 -3.56
N ILE A 15 -0.05 -3.43 -3.44
CA ILE A 15 -0.68 -4.66 -2.98
C ILE A 15 -1.56 -5.18 -4.10
N PHE A 16 -1.25 -6.39 -4.56
CA PHE A 16 -2.08 -7.09 -5.52
C PHE A 16 -3.22 -7.76 -4.78
N ARG A 17 -4.43 -7.34 -5.08
CA ARG A 17 -5.64 -7.96 -4.58
C ARG A 17 -5.85 -9.25 -5.35
N GLY A 18 -5.57 -10.39 -4.70
CA GLY A 18 -5.87 -11.70 -5.27
C GLY A 18 -7.37 -11.96 -5.40
N ASP A 19 -7.73 -13.18 -5.82
CA ASP A 19 -9.12 -13.62 -6.02
C ASP A 19 -9.91 -13.84 -4.70
N TYR A 20 -9.83 -12.89 -3.77
CA TYR A 20 -10.74 -12.86 -2.65
C TYR A 20 -12.17 -12.79 -3.17
N SER A 21 -12.87 -13.92 -3.13
CA SER A 21 -14.29 -14.06 -3.48
C SER A 21 -15.21 -13.26 -2.54
N ASP A 22 -14.66 -12.69 -1.48
CA ASP A 22 -15.36 -12.02 -0.39
C ASP A 22 -14.63 -10.71 0.01
N ASP A 23 -15.28 -9.58 -0.27
CA ASP A 23 -14.81 -8.24 0.10
C ASP A 23 -14.55 -8.12 1.62
N ALA A 24 -15.31 -8.82 2.45
CA ALA A 24 -15.13 -8.75 3.90
C ALA A 24 -13.82 -9.42 4.36
N GLN A 25 -13.39 -10.48 3.67
CA GLN A 25 -12.08 -11.10 3.95
C GLN A 25 -10.93 -10.19 3.52
N TRP A 26 -11.09 -9.53 2.37
CA TRP A 26 -10.14 -8.53 1.91
C TRP A 26 -10.03 -7.34 2.88
N GLU A 27 -11.15 -6.80 3.35
CA GLU A 27 -11.16 -5.71 4.33
C GLU A 27 -10.48 -6.11 5.65
N ARG A 28 -10.73 -7.33 6.14
CA ARG A 28 -10.07 -7.86 7.34
C ARG A 28 -8.56 -7.95 7.15
N TYR A 29 -8.11 -8.44 6.01
CA TYR A 29 -6.70 -8.52 5.67
C TYR A 29 -6.05 -7.13 5.63
N MET A 30 -6.63 -6.19 4.88
CA MET A 30 -6.11 -4.83 4.75
C MET A 30 -6.10 -4.10 6.10
N THR A 31 -7.10 -4.32 6.95
CA THR A 31 -7.15 -3.78 8.31
C THR A 31 -6.03 -4.34 9.17
N TYR A 32 -5.83 -5.66 9.15
CA TYR A 32 -4.73 -6.31 9.87
C TYR A 32 -3.37 -5.76 9.41
N LEU A 33 -3.12 -5.71 8.11
CA LEU A 33 -1.87 -5.25 7.53
C LEU A 33 -1.57 -3.80 7.93
N LYS A 34 -2.53 -2.90 7.76
CA LYS A 34 -2.42 -1.49 8.15
C LYS A 34 -2.12 -1.32 9.64
N ASN A 35 -2.80 -2.08 10.50
CA ASN A 35 -2.56 -2.05 11.95
C ASN A 35 -1.15 -2.53 12.31
N GLN A 36 -0.67 -3.60 11.68
CA GLN A 36 0.69 -4.10 11.91
C GLN A 36 1.74 -3.08 11.47
N THR A 37 1.58 -2.49 10.29
CA THR A 37 2.48 -1.43 9.80
C THR A 37 2.48 -0.23 10.74
N GLN A 38 1.31 0.22 11.21
CA GLN A 38 1.23 1.33 12.16
C GLN A 38 1.93 1.00 13.48
N SER A 39 1.71 -0.21 14.01
CA SER A 39 2.33 -0.65 15.25
C SER A 39 3.85 -0.74 15.14
N GLY A 40 4.37 -1.32 14.04
CA GLY A 40 5.80 -1.43 13.79
C GLY A 40 6.48 -0.07 13.60
N LEU A 41 5.83 0.87 12.91
CA LEU A 41 6.37 2.24 12.80
C LEU A 41 6.41 2.93 14.16
N LYS A 42 5.39 2.75 15.00
CA LYS A 42 5.37 3.32 16.34
C LYS A 42 6.47 2.74 17.25
N SER A 43 6.80 1.45 17.13
CA SER A 43 7.88 0.86 17.94
C SER A 43 9.27 1.40 17.57
N GLU A 44 9.43 1.90 16.34
CA GLU A 44 10.67 2.50 15.84
C GLU A 44 10.68 4.04 15.92
N ASP A 45 9.73 4.68 16.61
CA ASP A 45 9.55 6.15 16.66
C ASP A 45 9.30 6.82 15.28
N LEU A 46 8.82 6.02 14.32
CA LEU A 46 8.49 6.43 12.95
C LEU A 46 6.99 6.58 12.69
N GLY A 47 6.16 6.62 13.74
CA GLY A 47 4.70 6.65 13.62
C GLY A 47 4.15 7.80 12.76
N HIS A 48 4.85 8.94 12.73
CA HIS A 48 4.52 10.10 11.91
C HIS A 48 4.58 9.84 10.39
N LEU A 49 5.28 8.78 9.97
CA LEU A 49 5.39 8.38 8.57
C LEU A 49 4.16 7.63 8.06
N TYR A 50 3.32 7.09 8.97
CA TYR A 50 2.20 6.22 8.61
C TYR A 50 1.19 6.91 7.69
N ASP A 51 0.81 8.15 8.00
CA ASP A 51 -0.18 8.91 7.22
C ASP A 51 0.33 9.34 5.84
N ARG A 52 1.63 9.15 5.57
CA ARG A 52 2.27 9.46 4.29
C ARG A 52 2.52 8.22 3.44
N ILE A 53 2.20 7.03 3.95
CA ILE A 53 2.32 5.77 3.20
C ILE A 53 1.27 5.74 2.11
N ASP A 54 1.74 5.58 0.88
CA ASP A 54 0.87 5.31 -0.26
C ASP A 54 0.47 3.83 -0.28
N TRP A 55 -0.83 3.56 -0.18
CA TRP A 55 -1.39 2.21 -0.20
C TRP A 55 -2.06 1.97 -1.54
N LYS A 56 -1.27 1.54 -2.53
CA LYS A 56 -1.79 1.28 -3.87
C LYS A 56 -2.28 -0.16 -3.97
N VAL A 57 -3.56 -0.34 -4.28
CA VAL A 57 -4.15 -1.66 -4.54
C VAL A 57 -4.33 -1.84 -6.05
N LEU A 58 -3.94 -3.00 -6.57
CA LEU A 58 -4.13 -3.39 -7.96
C LEU A 58 -4.90 -4.71 -7.99
N ASP A 59 -5.93 -4.83 -8.82
CA ASP A 59 -6.73 -6.07 -8.94
C ASP A 59 -6.00 -7.18 -9.70
N GLU A 60 -4.93 -6.84 -10.42
CA GLU A 60 -4.14 -7.78 -11.22
C GLU A 60 -2.65 -7.46 -11.09
N ASP A 61 -1.82 -8.51 -11.10
CA ASP A 61 -0.38 -8.36 -11.22
C ASP A 61 -0.03 -8.10 -12.70
N PRO A 62 0.54 -6.92 -13.04
CA PRO A 62 0.88 -6.59 -14.41
C PRO A 62 1.95 -7.51 -15.02
N GLU A 63 2.67 -8.30 -14.22
CA GLU A 63 3.61 -9.31 -14.72
C GLU A 63 2.94 -10.63 -15.09
N VAL A 64 1.72 -10.91 -14.60
CA VAL A 64 0.96 -12.14 -14.91
C VAL A 64 0.27 -12.06 -16.28
N VAL A 65 0.06 -10.86 -16.85
CA VAL A 65 -0.62 -10.65 -18.14
C VAL A 65 0.32 -10.86 -19.36
N ARG A 66 1.52 -11.40 -19.16
CA ARG A 66 2.56 -11.53 -20.23
C ARG A 66 2.67 -12.90 -20.92
N GLU A 67 1.71 -13.81 -20.75
CA GLU A 67 1.70 -15.12 -21.43
C GLU A 67 0.51 -15.30 -22.39
#